data_AF-A0A7X9Q438-F1
#
_entry.id   AF-A0A7X9Q438-F1
#
_cell.length_a   1.000
_cell.length_b   1.000
_cell.length_c   1.000
_cell.angle_alpha   90.00
_cell.angle_beta   90.00
_cell.angle_gamma   90.00
#
_symmetry.space_group_name_H-M   'P 1'
#
loop_
_entity.id
_entity.type
_entity.pdbx_description
1 polymer ?
#
loop_
_entity_poly.entity_id
_entity_poly.type
_entity_poly.pdbx_seq_one_letter_code
_entity_poly.pdbx_strand_id
1 'polypeptide(L)'
;MGQRFYVETLGCPKNQVDSDKLIGTLLADGMTPTDDPGKADLVVVNTCAFIDEARKESIDTILALDDQRKVGGKLVVTGCMAERYGDELAEALPEVDQVAGFGVPVNLVKKRSIAVSSAPIPTLDLLNLPRPKSSSPWAYVKIAEGCDRNCGFCAIPSFRGPQRSRDISSILDEVEQLEAQEIVLVAQDLASYGKDRPTELGAGSIVPLVRAVSATAAWTRLLYLYPSDLSDELIDAICDTGVPYFDLSLQHVSKPLLRRMRRWGDGERFLRRITDIRHREPSAAFRSNFIVGYPGETEEDHDQLLAFVEAAQLDWCGFFAYSPEEGTYAMELDGAIAPTLMHERLAELREMQDDITARRRDELIGETVTVLVDSPGEARSTREAPEIDGVVEVPSSLAVGQFHEVRIVDAMGPDLVADSL
;
A
#
# COMPACT_ATOMS: atom_id res chain seq x y z
N MET A 1 -31.82 19.82 -0.10
CA MET A 1 -30.39 19.84 -0.48
C MET A 1 -29.80 18.59 0.16
N GLY A 2 -29.23 17.67 -0.62
CA GLY A 2 -28.60 16.47 -0.07
C GLY A 2 -27.36 16.85 0.76
N GLN A 3 -27.05 16.07 1.78
CA GLN A 3 -25.85 16.29 2.60
C GLN A 3 -24.61 15.93 1.78
N ARG A 4 -23.54 16.72 1.93
CA ARG A 4 -22.28 16.52 1.21
C ARG A 4 -21.21 15.91 2.09
N PHE A 5 -20.34 15.09 1.51
CA PHE A 5 -19.15 14.59 2.21
C PHE A 5 -17.87 14.83 1.41
N TYR A 6 -16.77 14.98 2.13
CA TYR A 6 -15.40 15.00 1.66
C TYR A 6 -14.63 13.90 2.38
N VAL A 7 -13.81 13.12 1.66
CA VAL A 7 -12.94 12.10 2.26
C VAL A 7 -11.50 12.42 1.90
N GLU A 8 -10.66 12.60 2.91
CA GLU A 8 -9.22 12.65 2.77
C GLU A 8 -8.64 11.28 3.12
N THR A 9 -7.81 10.72 2.23
CA THR A 9 -7.17 9.43 2.47
C THR A 9 -5.68 9.62 2.60
N LEU A 10 -5.13 9.18 3.73
CA LEU A 10 -3.69 9.20 4.00
C LEU A 10 -3.15 7.78 4.17
N GLY A 11 -1.84 7.64 3.90
CA GLY A 11 -1.09 6.45 4.21
C GLY A 11 -0.85 5.54 3.02
N CYS A 12 -1.61 4.45 2.89
CA CYS A 12 -1.24 3.35 2.00
C CYS A 12 -2.42 2.83 1.17
N PRO A 13 -2.16 2.05 0.10
CA PRO A 13 -3.19 1.41 -0.73
C PRO A 13 -4.31 0.69 0.04
N LYS A 14 -3.99 0.11 1.20
CA LYS A 14 -4.98 -0.58 2.05
C LYS A 14 -5.98 0.41 2.67
N ASN A 15 -5.52 1.60 3.05
CA ASN A 15 -6.39 2.68 3.53
C ASN A 15 -7.24 3.25 2.39
N GLN A 16 -6.71 3.33 1.16
CA GLN A 16 -7.51 3.74 0.00
C GLN A 16 -8.70 2.81 -0.22
N VAL A 17 -8.48 1.49 -0.15
CA VAL A 17 -9.60 0.53 -0.22
C VAL A 17 -10.61 0.77 0.91
N ASP A 18 -10.15 1.02 2.14
CA ASP A 18 -11.04 1.32 3.28
C ASP A 18 -11.86 2.60 3.03
N SER A 19 -11.24 3.65 2.48
CA SER A 19 -11.92 4.89 2.10
C SER A 19 -12.97 4.66 1.02
N ASP A 20 -12.66 3.90 -0.04
CA ASP A 20 -13.62 3.63 -1.12
C ASP A 20 -14.85 2.88 -0.60
N LYS A 21 -14.68 1.98 0.37
CA LYS A 21 -15.77 1.24 1.04
C LYS A 21 -16.62 2.17 1.91
N LEU A 22 -15.98 3.10 2.62
CA LEU A 22 -16.68 4.15 3.36
C LEU A 22 -17.49 5.06 2.42
N ILE A 23 -16.89 5.49 1.31
CA ILE A 23 -17.56 6.28 0.26
C ILE A 23 -18.79 5.53 -0.26
N GLY A 24 -18.66 4.23 -0.55
CA GLY A 24 -19.79 3.40 -0.96
C GLY A 24 -20.95 3.41 0.04
N THR A 25 -20.63 3.39 1.34
CA THR A 25 -21.63 3.47 2.42
C THR A 25 -22.30 4.84 2.46
N LEU A 26 -21.53 5.93 2.37
CA LEU A 26 -22.06 7.30 2.39
C LEU A 26 -22.94 7.61 1.17
N LEU A 27 -22.58 7.08 0.00
CA LEU A 27 -23.40 7.15 -1.21
C LEU A 27 -24.72 6.40 -1.05
N ALA A 28 -24.69 5.20 -0.46
CA ALA A 28 -25.90 4.41 -0.17
C ALA A 28 -26.83 5.10 0.84
N ASP A 29 -26.27 5.89 1.76
CA ASP A 29 -27.02 6.73 2.69
C ASP A 29 -27.58 8.02 2.06
N GLY A 30 -27.37 8.23 0.75
CA GLY A 30 -27.93 9.33 -0.02
C GLY A 30 -27.13 10.64 0.08
N MET A 31 -25.90 10.58 0.57
CA MET A 31 -25.00 11.73 0.56
C MET A 31 -24.34 11.92 -0.81
N THR A 32 -23.78 13.10 -1.06
CA THR A 32 -23.13 13.45 -2.33
C THR A 32 -21.66 13.84 -2.10
N PRO A 33 -20.69 13.34 -2.87
CA PRO A 33 -19.29 13.72 -2.73
C PRO A 33 -19.07 15.20 -3.13
N THR A 34 -18.01 15.80 -2.61
CA THR A 34 -17.51 17.13 -2.99
C THR A 34 -15.99 17.12 -2.90
N ASP A 35 -15.31 17.81 -3.83
CA ASP A 35 -13.84 17.99 -3.82
C ASP A 35 -13.41 19.23 -3.02
N ASP A 36 -14.39 19.92 -2.42
CA ASP A 36 -14.20 21.13 -1.64
C ASP A 36 -14.66 20.88 -0.18
N PRO A 37 -13.73 20.79 0.79
CA PRO A 37 -14.06 20.54 2.19
C PRO A 37 -14.93 21.65 2.79
N GLY A 38 -14.83 22.89 2.29
CA GLY A 38 -15.67 24.03 2.70
C GLY A 38 -17.13 23.90 2.29
N LYS A 39 -17.48 22.93 1.44
CA LYS A 39 -18.85 22.60 1.05
C LYS A 39 -19.38 21.32 1.71
N ALA A 40 -18.56 20.59 2.45
CA ALA A 40 -18.92 19.31 3.04
C ALA A 40 -19.71 19.50 4.35
N ASP A 41 -20.76 18.70 4.54
CA ASP A 41 -21.44 18.55 5.83
C ASP A 41 -20.73 17.50 6.70
N LEU A 42 -19.99 16.56 6.08
CA LEU A 42 -19.12 15.56 6.69
C LEU A 42 -17.73 15.60 6.04
N VAL A 43 -16.69 15.79 6.82
CA VAL A 43 -15.29 15.59 6.42
C VAL A 43 -14.81 14.33 7.13
N VAL A 44 -14.32 13.36 6.37
CA VAL A 44 -13.73 12.12 6.90
C VAL A 44 -12.24 12.13 6.59
N VAL A 45 -11.39 11.92 7.59
CA VAL A 45 -9.95 11.79 7.40
C VAL A 45 -9.55 10.36 7.76
N ASN A 46 -9.16 9.57 6.76
CA ASN A 46 -8.66 8.21 6.95
C ASN A 46 -7.14 8.25 7.14
N THR A 47 -6.72 8.07 8.39
CA THR A 47 -5.35 8.37 8.86
C THR A 47 -4.43 7.16 8.84
N CYS A 48 -3.12 7.45 8.83
CA CYS A 48 -2.07 6.46 8.91
C CYS A 48 -1.40 6.50 10.29
N ALA A 49 -0.95 5.33 10.78
CA ALA A 49 -0.20 5.21 12.03
C ALA A 49 1.04 4.32 11.87
N PHE A 50 1.58 4.28 10.65
CA PHE A 50 2.67 3.37 10.31
C PHE A 50 4.01 3.83 10.87
N ILE A 51 4.33 5.12 10.76
CA ILE A 51 5.54 5.77 11.25
C ILE A 51 5.24 7.18 11.76
N ASP A 52 6.15 7.77 12.54
CA ASP A 52 6.04 9.11 13.15
C ASP A 52 5.71 10.20 12.15
N GLU A 53 6.38 10.18 11.00
CA GLU A 53 6.17 11.18 9.94
C GLU A 53 4.74 11.13 9.40
N ALA A 54 4.21 9.92 9.14
CA ALA A 54 2.83 9.72 8.68
C ALA A 54 1.79 10.07 9.77
N ARG A 55 2.13 9.88 11.05
CA ARG A 55 1.28 10.33 12.18
C ARG A 55 1.23 11.86 12.23
N LYS A 56 2.37 12.52 12.07
CA LYS A 56 2.45 13.99 12.04
C LYS A 56 1.67 14.56 10.85
N GLU A 57 1.86 14.01 9.65
CA GLU A 57 1.09 14.37 8.46
C GLU A 57 -0.42 14.22 8.70
N SER A 58 -0.82 13.11 9.34
CA SER A 58 -2.23 12.89 9.69
C SER A 58 -2.77 13.98 10.61
N ILE A 59 -2.05 14.37 11.65
CA ILE A 59 -2.47 15.44 12.57
C ILE A 59 -2.53 16.79 11.86
N ASP A 60 -1.48 17.15 11.11
CA ASP A 60 -1.41 18.41 10.38
C ASP A 60 -2.57 18.55 9.38
N THR A 61 -2.93 17.45 8.70
CA THR A 61 -4.05 17.40 7.76
C THR A 61 -5.41 17.54 8.46
N ILE A 62 -5.60 16.89 9.61
CA ILE A 62 -6.82 17.01 10.42
C ILE A 62 -7.05 18.48 10.80
N LEU A 63 -6.01 19.15 11.31
CA LEU A 63 -6.09 20.56 11.70
C LEU A 63 -6.36 21.48 10.50
N ALA A 64 -5.69 21.24 9.37
CA ALA A 64 -5.92 22.02 8.15
C ALA A 64 -7.36 21.87 7.62
N LEU A 65 -7.95 20.67 7.72
CA LEU A 65 -9.33 20.42 7.31
C LEU A 65 -10.37 20.95 8.31
N ASP A 66 -10.05 20.99 9.61
CA ASP A 66 -10.85 21.70 10.61
C ASP A 66 -11.01 23.18 10.27
N ASP A 67 -9.92 23.83 9.87
CA ASP A 67 -9.93 25.25 9.46
C ASP A 67 -10.73 25.50 8.16
N GLN A 68 -10.75 24.53 7.25
CA GLN A 68 -11.39 24.66 5.93
C GLN A 68 -12.84 24.24 5.90
N ARG A 69 -13.27 23.33 6.78
CA ARG A 69 -14.61 22.75 6.72
C ARG A 69 -15.69 23.82 6.90
N LYS A 70 -16.84 23.56 6.30
CA LYS A 70 -18.03 24.41 6.47
C LYS A 70 -18.37 24.58 7.96
N VAL A 71 -18.79 25.79 8.37
CA VAL A 71 -19.31 26.03 9.73
C VAL A 71 -20.47 25.08 10.04
N GLY A 72 -20.31 24.28 11.10
CA GLY A 72 -21.27 23.25 11.52
C GLY A 72 -21.16 21.92 10.76
N GLY A 73 -20.23 21.80 9.82
CA GLY A 73 -19.81 20.53 9.24
C GLY A 73 -19.11 19.66 10.29
N LYS A 74 -19.22 18.35 10.14
CA LYS A 74 -18.64 17.37 11.06
C LYS A 74 -17.29 16.88 10.56
N LEU A 75 -16.33 16.72 11.46
CA LEU A 75 -15.04 16.09 11.16
C LEU A 75 -14.92 14.76 11.89
N VAL A 76 -14.74 13.70 11.11
CA VAL A 76 -14.56 12.35 11.63
C VAL A 76 -13.18 11.85 11.24
N VAL A 77 -12.44 11.36 12.22
CA VAL A 77 -11.14 10.73 11.99
C VAL A 77 -11.31 9.22 12.05
N THR A 78 -10.81 8.51 11.04
CA THR A 78 -10.80 7.05 10.97
C THR A 78 -9.43 6.53 10.56
N GLY A 79 -9.28 5.23 10.33
CA GLY A 79 -8.02 4.62 9.89
C GLY A 79 -7.15 4.09 11.02
N CYS A 80 -5.89 3.83 10.70
CA CYS A 80 -4.94 3.18 11.61
C CYS A 80 -4.69 3.98 12.90
N MET A 81 -4.66 5.33 12.82
CA MET A 81 -4.41 6.15 14.00
C MET A 81 -5.62 6.16 14.94
N ALA A 82 -6.83 6.23 14.38
CA ALA A 82 -8.07 6.12 15.14
C ALA A 82 -8.22 4.76 15.84
N GLU A 83 -7.83 3.66 15.18
CA GLU A 83 -7.86 2.32 15.78
C GLU A 83 -6.84 2.16 16.91
N ARG A 84 -5.61 2.65 16.71
CA ARG A 84 -4.51 2.40 17.64
C ARG A 84 -4.47 3.38 18.81
N TYR A 85 -4.77 4.66 18.57
CA TYR A 85 -4.61 5.75 19.53
C TYR A 85 -5.94 6.49 19.78
N GLY A 86 -7.08 5.82 19.62
CA GLY A 86 -8.39 6.47 19.58
C GLY A 86 -8.71 7.37 20.78
N ASP A 87 -8.45 6.89 21.99
CA ASP A 87 -8.72 7.64 23.23
C ASP A 87 -7.79 8.87 23.36
N GLU A 88 -6.49 8.69 23.11
CA GLU A 88 -5.49 9.76 23.16
C GLU A 88 -5.76 10.83 22.09
N LEU A 89 -6.13 10.40 20.89
CA LEU A 89 -6.44 11.30 19.78
C LEU A 89 -7.70 12.13 20.08
N ALA A 90 -8.73 11.52 20.65
CA ALA A 90 -9.94 12.21 21.04
C ALA A 90 -9.72 13.22 22.18
N GLU A 91 -8.77 12.93 23.09
CA GLU A 91 -8.38 13.87 24.15
C GLU A 91 -7.51 15.01 23.60
N ALA A 92 -6.59 14.72 22.68
CA ALA A 92 -5.64 15.68 22.12
C ALA A 92 -6.23 16.60 21.05
N LEU A 93 -7.28 16.16 20.32
CA LEU A 93 -7.91 16.89 19.22
C LEU A 93 -9.41 17.14 19.49
N PRO A 94 -9.76 18.11 20.36
CA PRO A 94 -11.16 18.43 20.67
C PRO A 94 -11.97 18.97 19.47
N GLU A 95 -11.31 19.33 18.38
CA GLU A 95 -11.88 19.82 17.12
C GLU A 95 -12.54 18.70 16.30
N VAL A 96 -12.16 17.45 16.58
CA VAL A 96 -12.68 16.24 15.93
C VAL A 96 -14.00 15.83 16.60
N ASP A 97 -15.07 15.75 15.81
CA ASP A 97 -16.39 15.38 16.32
C ASP A 97 -16.53 13.89 16.67
N GLN A 98 -15.77 13.04 15.98
CA GLN A 98 -15.76 11.60 16.22
C GLN A 98 -14.41 10.98 15.80
N VAL A 99 -13.83 10.15 16.66
CA VAL A 99 -12.75 9.23 16.30
C VAL A 99 -13.34 7.83 16.14
N ALA A 100 -13.16 7.23 14.98
CA ALA A 100 -13.82 5.99 14.55
C ALA A 100 -12.80 4.96 14.04
N GLY A 101 -12.52 3.92 14.83
CA GLY A 101 -11.75 2.76 14.39
C GLY A 101 -12.45 1.94 13.29
N PHE A 102 -11.82 0.86 12.81
CA PHE A 102 -12.27 0.10 11.63
C PHE A 102 -13.68 -0.49 11.77
N GLY A 103 -14.08 -0.84 13.00
CA GLY A 103 -15.40 -1.41 13.29
C GLY A 103 -16.49 -0.37 13.59
N VAL A 104 -16.15 0.92 13.60
CA VAL A 104 -17.02 2.00 14.05
C VAL A 104 -17.63 2.73 12.85
N PRO A 105 -18.96 2.72 12.70
CA PRO A 105 -19.62 3.46 11.63
C PRO A 105 -19.35 4.96 11.68
N VAL A 106 -19.00 5.53 10.53
CA VAL A 106 -18.89 6.98 10.30
C VAL A 106 -20.28 7.51 9.97
N ASN A 107 -20.93 8.20 10.92
CA ASN A 107 -22.31 8.66 10.74
C ASN A 107 -22.45 10.16 11.03
N LEU A 108 -23.12 10.89 10.14
CA LEU A 108 -23.64 12.24 10.46
C LEU A 108 -24.84 12.21 11.41
N VAL A 109 -25.60 11.13 11.39
CA VAL A 109 -26.89 11.06 12.06
C VAL A 109 -26.75 10.18 13.30
N LYS A 110 -26.91 10.77 14.49
CA LYS A 110 -27.45 10.01 15.63
C LYS A 110 -28.79 9.47 15.15
N LYS A 111 -28.85 8.23 14.64
CA LYS A 111 -30.12 7.52 14.47
C LYS A 111 -30.83 7.71 15.80
N ARG A 112 -31.98 8.41 15.79
CA ARG A 112 -32.78 8.65 16.99
C ARG A 112 -32.81 7.33 17.74
N SER A 113 -32.24 7.33 18.94
CA SER A 113 -32.31 6.20 19.86
C SER A 113 -33.77 6.04 20.22
N ILE A 114 -34.52 5.31 19.39
CA ILE A 114 -35.68 4.60 19.88
C ILE A 114 -35.08 3.60 20.84
N ALA A 115 -35.30 3.81 22.14
CA ALA A 115 -34.88 2.90 23.18
C ALA A 115 -35.53 1.54 22.93
N VAL A 116 -34.88 0.71 22.14
CA VAL A 116 -35.26 -0.68 21.87
C VAL A 116 -33.98 -1.49 21.88
N SER A 117 -33.75 -2.09 23.06
CA SER A 117 -32.76 -3.14 23.34
C SER A 117 -31.28 -2.79 23.11
N SER A 118 -30.46 -3.23 24.06
CA SER A 118 -29.00 -3.33 24.02
C SER A 118 -28.51 -4.30 22.93
N ALA A 119 -28.99 -4.16 21.70
CA ALA A 119 -28.45 -4.87 20.56
C ALA A 119 -27.04 -4.32 20.32
N PRO A 120 -26.00 -5.17 20.21
CA PRO A 120 -24.67 -4.72 19.83
C PRO A 120 -24.80 -3.95 18.51
N ILE A 121 -24.21 -2.76 18.44
CA ILE A 121 -24.05 -2.04 17.17
C ILE A 121 -23.32 -3.04 16.25
N PRO A 122 -23.85 -3.35 15.05
CA PRO A 122 -23.17 -4.26 14.14
C PRO A 122 -21.76 -3.71 13.88
N THR A 123 -20.74 -4.51 14.15
CA THR A 123 -19.36 -4.17 13.82
C THR A 123 -19.27 -3.98 12.32
N LEU A 124 -18.83 -2.80 11.88
CA LEU A 124 -18.61 -2.51 10.47
C LEU A 124 -17.47 -3.40 9.96
N ASP A 125 -17.76 -4.33 9.05
CA ASP A 125 -16.72 -5.15 8.41
C ASP A 125 -16.27 -4.49 7.11
N LEU A 126 -15.40 -3.47 7.21
CA LEU A 126 -14.86 -2.73 6.07
C LEU A 126 -14.29 -3.65 4.97
N LEU A 127 -13.77 -4.82 5.35
CA LEU A 127 -13.15 -5.77 4.44
C LEU A 127 -14.12 -6.30 3.36
N ASN A 128 -15.41 -6.44 3.68
CA ASN A 128 -16.40 -7.06 2.79
C ASN A 128 -17.54 -6.11 2.37
N LEU A 129 -17.45 -4.82 2.68
CA LEU A 129 -18.44 -3.85 2.20
C LEU A 129 -18.40 -3.72 0.67
N PRO A 130 -19.51 -3.35 0.02
CA PRO A 130 -19.48 -2.91 -1.37
C PRO A 130 -18.81 -1.53 -1.49
N ARG A 131 -18.29 -1.21 -2.68
CA ARG A 131 -17.74 0.12 -3.00
C ARG A 131 -18.11 0.52 -4.44
N PRO A 132 -18.08 1.82 -4.79
CA PRO A 132 -18.37 2.23 -6.16
C PRO A 132 -17.33 1.70 -7.15
N LYS A 133 -17.65 1.80 -8.45
CA LYS A 133 -16.72 1.61 -9.55
C LYS A 133 -15.45 2.46 -9.33
N SER A 134 -14.30 1.98 -9.82
CA SER A 134 -13.06 2.76 -9.76
C SER A 134 -13.20 4.09 -10.51
N SER A 135 -12.69 5.17 -9.92
CA SER A 135 -12.52 6.47 -10.57
C SER A 135 -11.29 6.53 -11.48
N SER A 136 -10.38 5.56 -11.32
CA SER A 136 -9.14 5.45 -12.07
C SER A 136 -9.17 4.21 -13.00
N PRO A 137 -8.33 4.17 -14.04
CA PRO A 137 -8.17 2.98 -14.90
C PRO A 137 -7.71 1.72 -14.17
N TRP A 138 -7.24 1.85 -12.94
CA TRP A 138 -6.76 0.78 -12.08
C TRP A 138 -7.54 0.78 -10.75
N ALA A 139 -7.43 -0.30 -9.97
CA ALA A 139 -8.01 -0.36 -8.65
C ALA A 139 -7.23 -1.27 -7.70
N TYR A 140 -6.96 -0.79 -6.48
CA TYR A 140 -6.46 -1.65 -5.40
C TYR A 140 -7.58 -2.56 -4.88
N VAL A 141 -7.30 -3.84 -4.66
CA VAL A 141 -8.27 -4.78 -4.08
C VAL A 141 -7.64 -5.45 -2.86
N LYS A 142 -8.21 -5.18 -1.69
CA LYS A 142 -7.75 -5.77 -0.44
C LYS A 142 -8.27 -7.20 -0.31
N ILE A 143 -7.37 -8.17 -0.36
CA ILE A 143 -7.74 -9.60 -0.34
C ILE A 143 -7.73 -10.22 1.06
N ALA A 144 -7.04 -9.57 2.00
CA ALA A 144 -6.97 -9.97 3.40
C ALA A 144 -6.72 -8.75 4.30
N GLU A 145 -7.05 -8.91 5.58
CA GLU A 145 -6.76 -7.94 6.65
C GLU A 145 -5.91 -8.60 7.74
N GLY A 146 -5.11 -7.82 8.46
CA GLY A 146 -4.29 -8.33 9.56
C GLY A 146 -3.09 -9.13 9.07
N CYS A 147 -2.28 -9.64 10.01
CA CYS A 147 -1.06 -10.37 9.67
C CYS A 147 -0.61 -11.26 10.84
N ASP A 148 -0.25 -12.52 10.55
CA ASP A 148 0.22 -13.48 11.55
C ASP A 148 1.75 -13.47 11.74
N ARG A 149 2.46 -12.55 11.06
CA ARG A 149 3.91 -12.40 11.21
C ARG A 149 4.25 -11.72 12.53
N ASN A 150 5.35 -12.16 13.13
CA ASN A 150 5.87 -11.63 14.38
C ASN A 150 7.12 -10.75 14.16
N CYS A 151 7.14 -9.96 13.08
CA CYS A 151 8.26 -9.07 12.76
C CYS A 151 8.55 -8.12 13.92
N GLY A 152 9.83 -7.98 14.28
CA GLY A 152 10.25 -7.31 15.51
C GLY A 152 9.85 -5.84 15.61
N PHE A 153 9.79 -5.14 14.46
CA PHE A 153 9.43 -3.72 14.34
C PHE A 153 7.93 -3.47 14.09
N CYS A 154 7.13 -4.50 13.83
CA CYS A 154 5.79 -4.31 13.28
C CYS A 154 4.72 -4.35 14.37
N ALA A 155 3.95 -3.26 14.50
CA ALA A 155 2.81 -3.19 15.43
C ALA A 155 1.48 -3.70 14.81
N ILE A 156 1.42 -3.97 13.50
CA ILE A 156 0.18 -4.35 12.80
C ILE A 156 -0.64 -5.45 13.50
N PRO A 157 -0.04 -6.55 13.99
CA PRO A 157 -0.82 -7.62 14.63
C PRO A 157 -1.57 -7.17 15.89
N SER A 158 -1.13 -6.09 16.56
CA SER A 158 -1.77 -5.64 17.80
C SER A 158 -3.08 -4.88 17.58
N PHE A 159 -3.24 -4.18 16.45
CA PHE A 159 -4.41 -3.33 16.20
C PHE A 159 -5.22 -3.74 14.95
N ARG A 160 -4.61 -4.40 13.96
CA ARG A 160 -5.35 -4.96 12.81
C ARG A 160 -5.71 -6.44 13.00
N GLY A 161 -5.14 -7.08 14.02
CA GLY A 161 -5.43 -8.47 14.38
C GLY A 161 -4.73 -9.52 13.50
N PRO A 162 -5.10 -10.81 13.68
CA PRO A 162 -4.54 -11.91 12.90
C PRO A 162 -5.00 -11.85 11.43
N GLN A 163 -4.33 -12.62 10.58
CA GLN A 163 -4.70 -12.74 9.16
C GLN A 163 -6.17 -13.18 9.01
N ARG A 164 -6.94 -12.41 8.23
CA ARG A 164 -8.32 -12.72 7.84
C ARG A 164 -8.45 -12.58 6.32
N SER A 165 -8.49 -13.71 5.62
CA SER A 165 -8.58 -13.80 4.17
C SER A 165 -10.03 -13.80 3.69
N ARG A 166 -10.32 -13.02 2.64
CA ARG A 166 -11.64 -12.97 1.98
C ARG A 166 -11.89 -14.19 1.11
N ASP A 167 -13.17 -14.43 0.79
CA ASP A 167 -13.57 -15.43 -0.19
C ASP A 167 -13.15 -15.02 -1.61
N ILE A 168 -12.66 -15.98 -2.39
CA ILE A 168 -12.29 -15.75 -3.80
C ILE A 168 -13.50 -15.20 -4.58
N SER A 169 -14.70 -15.75 -4.40
CA SER A 169 -15.90 -15.27 -5.09
C SER A 169 -16.22 -13.82 -4.74
N SER A 170 -16.11 -13.43 -3.47
CA SER A 170 -16.31 -12.03 -3.03
C SER A 170 -15.28 -11.08 -3.64
N ILE A 171 -14.02 -11.54 -3.77
CA ILE A 171 -12.97 -10.77 -4.44
C ILE A 171 -13.27 -10.61 -5.93
N LEU A 172 -13.69 -11.67 -6.62
CA LEU A 172 -14.02 -11.63 -8.04
C LEU A 172 -15.25 -10.76 -8.32
N ASP A 173 -16.30 -10.88 -7.52
CA ASP A 173 -17.50 -10.03 -7.61
C ASP A 173 -17.12 -8.54 -7.48
N GLU A 174 -16.19 -8.22 -6.57
CA GLU A 174 -15.67 -6.86 -6.44
C GLU A 174 -14.83 -6.44 -7.65
N VAL A 175 -13.94 -7.30 -8.14
CA VAL A 175 -13.11 -7.01 -9.33
C VAL A 175 -13.98 -6.69 -10.54
N GLU A 176 -15.05 -7.45 -10.76
CA GLU A 176 -16.00 -7.19 -11.85
C GLU A 176 -16.72 -5.84 -11.70
N GLN A 177 -17.17 -5.50 -10.48
CA GLN A 177 -17.85 -4.23 -10.20
C GLN A 177 -16.96 -2.99 -10.35
N LEU A 178 -15.64 -3.16 -10.22
CA LEU A 178 -14.69 -2.05 -10.32
C LEU A 178 -14.46 -1.58 -11.76
N GLU A 179 -14.71 -2.45 -12.75
CA GLU A 179 -14.55 -2.17 -14.18
C GLU A 179 -13.21 -1.45 -14.51
N ALA A 180 -12.13 -1.85 -13.84
CA ALA A 180 -10.78 -1.33 -14.02
C ALA A 180 -9.98 -2.21 -14.99
N GLN A 181 -9.05 -1.60 -15.73
CA GLN A 181 -8.11 -2.31 -16.61
C GLN A 181 -7.03 -3.06 -15.82
N GLU A 182 -6.50 -2.42 -14.77
CA GLU A 182 -5.50 -3.00 -13.88
C GLU A 182 -6.06 -3.24 -12.47
N ILE A 183 -5.90 -4.45 -11.95
CA ILE A 183 -6.22 -4.81 -10.57
C ILE A 183 -4.92 -5.00 -9.79
N VAL A 184 -4.81 -4.31 -8.67
CA VAL A 184 -3.64 -4.40 -7.79
C VAL A 184 -4.04 -5.05 -6.47
N LEU A 185 -3.61 -6.29 -6.26
CA LEU A 185 -3.92 -7.07 -5.07
C LEU A 185 -3.06 -6.60 -3.90
N VAL A 186 -3.71 -6.26 -2.78
CA VAL A 186 -3.06 -5.75 -1.58
C VAL A 186 -3.49 -6.51 -0.32
N ALA A 187 -2.55 -6.67 0.60
CA ALA A 187 -2.75 -7.15 1.97
C ALA A 187 -1.56 -6.71 2.82
N GLN A 188 -1.55 -7.02 4.11
CA GLN A 188 -0.37 -6.84 4.96
C GLN A 188 0.71 -7.91 4.68
N ASP A 189 0.30 -9.15 4.41
CA ASP A 189 1.14 -10.23 3.85
C ASP A 189 0.35 -10.98 2.79
N LEU A 190 0.57 -10.61 1.52
CA LEU A 190 -0.21 -11.12 0.40
C LEU A 190 0.00 -12.62 0.17
N ALA A 191 1.24 -13.08 0.33
CA ALA A 191 1.61 -14.49 0.09
C ALA A 191 1.05 -15.44 1.17
N SER A 192 0.56 -14.90 2.29
CA SER A 192 -0.11 -15.66 3.34
C SER A 192 -1.60 -15.90 3.09
N TYR A 193 -2.17 -15.37 1.99
CA TYR A 193 -3.60 -15.51 1.67
C TYR A 193 -4.09 -16.97 1.68
N GLY A 194 -5.15 -17.20 2.47
CA GLY A 194 -5.83 -18.48 2.69
C GLY A 194 -5.14 -19.46 3.64
N LYS A 195 -3.96 -19.12 4.21
CA LYS A 195 -3.33 -19.96 5.24
C LYS A 195 -4.14 -19.99 6.55
N ASP A 196 -4.91 -18.96 6.81
CA ASP A 196 -5.86 -18.84 7.92
C ASP A 196 -7.14 -19.70 7.70
N ARG A 197 -7.40 -20.14 6.46
CA ARG A 197 -8.61 -20.91 6.08
C ARG A 197 -8.29 -22.17 5.26
N PRO A 198 -7.42 -23.08 5.77
CA PRO A 198 -6.89 -24.19 4.97
C PRO A 198 -7.94 -25.22 4.57
N THR A 199 -9.05 -25.35 5.31
CA THR A 199 -10.14 -26.29 5.00
C THR A 199 -11.11 -25.77 3.93
N GLU A 200 -11.19 -24.45 3.75
CA GLU A 200 -12.16 -23.80 2.87
C GLU A 200 -11.52 -23.33 1.56
N LEU A 201 -10.35 -22.70 1.66
CA LEU A 201 -9.61 -22.14 0.52
C LEU A 201 -8.43 -23.05 0.08
N GLY A 202 -8.02 -23.99 0.94
CA GLY A 202 -6.76 -24.72 0.78
C GLY A 202 -5.56 -23.91 1.29
N ALA A 203 -4.56 -24.59 1.86
CA ALA A 203 -3.30 -23.94 2.21
C ALA A 203 -2.60 -23.44 0.92
N GLY A 204 -2.29 -22.14 0.83
CA GLY A 204 -1.60 -21.56 -0.35
C GLY A 204 -2.53 -21.12 -1.48
N SER A 205 -3.77 -20.72 -1.18
CA SER A 205 -4.78 -20.30 -2.17
C SER A 205 -4.46 -19.02 -2.98
N ILE A 206 -3.32 -18.37 -2.74
CA ILE A 206 -2.90 -17.17 -3.47
C ILE A 206 -2.73 -17.44 -4.96
N VAL A 207 -2.16 -18.58 -5.36
CA VAL A 207 -1.96 -18.92 -6.79
C VAL A 207 -3.30 -19.06 -7.52
N PRO A 208 -4.28 -19.86 -7.03
CA PRO A 208 -5.63 -19.89 -7.60
C PRO A 208 -6.29 -18.51 -7.70
N LEU A 209 -6.16 -17.68 -6.67
CA LEU A 209 -6.72 -16.33 -6.68
C LEU A 209 -6.10 -15.45 -7.77
N VAL A 210 -4.77 -15.42 -7.86
CA VAL A 210 -4.04 -14.63 -8.86
C VAL A 210 -4.45 -15.02 -10.27
N ARG A 211 -4.53 -16.33 -10.55
CA ARG A 211 -4.99 -16.83 -11.85
C ARG A 211 -6.44 -16.43 -12.15
N ALA A 212 -7.33 -16.47 -11.15
CA ALA A 212 -8.73 -16.11 -11.33
C ALA A 212 -8.93 -14.60 -11.60
N VAL A 213 -8.20 -13.74 -10.87
CA VAL A 213 -8.25 -12.29 -11.09
C VAL A 213 -7.63 -11.92 -12.43
N SER A 214 -6.49 -12.53 -12.79
CA SER A 214 -5.80 -12.34 -14.08
C SER A 214 -6.66 -12.76 -15.28
N ALA A 215 -7.57 -13.72 -15.11
CA ALA A 215 -8.52 -14.07 -16.17
C ALA A 215 -9.62 -13.01 -16.39
N THR A 216 -9.78 -12.05 -15.47
CA THR A 216 -10.85 -11.04 -15.48
C THR A 216 -10.32 -9.65 -15.84
N ALA A 217 -9.14 -9.27 -15.33
CA ALA A 217 -8.52 -7.98 -15.57
C ALA A 217 -7.40 -8.06 -16.62
N ALA A 218 -7.18 -6.98 -17.36
CA ALA A 218 -6.12 -6.94 -18.38
C ALA A 218 -4.72 -7.02 -17.74
N TRP A 219 -4.53 -6.32 -16.63
CA TRP A 219 -3.31 -6.36 -15.82
C TRP A 219 -3.63 -6.74 -14.37
N THR A 220 -2.86 -7.67 -13.80
CA THR A 220 -2.96 -8.02 -12.37
C THR A 220 -1.61 -7.89 -11.70
N ARG A 221 -1.51 -6.98 -10.74
CA ARG A 221 -0.29 -6.69 -9.96
C ARG A 221 -0.44 -7.16 -8.52
N LEU A 222 0.66 -7.57 -7.91
CA LEU A 222 0.73 -7.99 -6.52
C LEU A 222 1.68 -7.08 -5.76
N LEU A 223 1.24 -6.58 -4.60
CA LEU A 223 2.09 -5.81 -3.68
C LEU A 223 2.25 -6.53 -2.33
N TYR A 224 3.29 -6.19 -1.58
CA TYR A 224 3.56 -6.68 -0.23
C TYR A 224 3.83 -8.20 -0.16
N LEU A 225 4.73 -8.70 -1.03
CA LEU A 225 5.14 -10.10 -1.03
C LEU A 225 6.21 -10.36 0.03
N TYR A 226 5.92 -11.28 0.95
CA TYR A 226 6.90 -11.75 1.92
C TYR A 226 7.84 -12.80 1.26
N PRO A 227 9.17 -12.60 1.29
CA PRO A 227 10.10 -13.36 0.46
C PRO A 227 10.14 -14.87 0.76
N SER A 228 9.83 -15.30 1.98
CA SER A 228 9.85 -16.74 2.33
C SER A 228 8.72 -17.55 1.70
N ASP A 229 7.62 -16.90 1.30
CA ASP A 229 6.44 -17.55 0.72
C ASP A 229 6.38 -17.40 -0.81
N LEU A 230 7.43 -16.83 -1.41
CA LEU A 230 7.58 -16.74 -2.85
C LEU A 230 8.05 -18.10 -3.42
N SER A 231 7.08 -18.99 -3.63
CA SER A 231 7.27 -20.27 -4.28
C SER A 231 7.48 -20.11 -5.79
N ASP A 232 8.06 -21.12 -6.44
CA ASP A 232 8.22 -21.11 -7.90
C ASP A 232 6.86 -21.04 -8.61
N GLU A 233 5.84 -21.73 -8.09
CA GLU A 233 4.48 -21.68 -8.64
C GLU A 233 3.86 -20.27 -8.55
N LEU A 234 4.13 -19.52 -7.47
CA LEU A 234 3.67 -18.14 -7.34
C LEU A 234 4.43 -17.21 -8.28
N ILE A 235 5.73 -17.42 -8.47
CA ILE A 235 6.52 -16.66 -9.45
C ILE A 235 5.94 -16.86 -10.86
N ASP A 236 5.70 -18.10 -11.26
CA ASP A 236 5.14 -18.41 -12.58
C ASP A 236 3.75 -17.79 -12.73
N ALA A 237 2.91 -17.86 -11.69
CA ALA A 237 1.58 -17.25 -11.70
C ALA A 237 1.61 -15.71 -11.79
N ILE A 238 2.63 -15.05 -11.23
CA ILE A 238 2.84 -13.59 -11.37
C ILE A 238 3.29 -13.26 -12.80
N CYS A 239 4.22 -14.01 -13.37
CA CYS A 239 4.63 -13.78 -14.76
C CYS A 239 3.46 -13.96 -15.74
N ASP A 240 2.60 -14.95 -15.50
CA ASP A 240 1.42 -15.22 -16.32
C ASP A 240 0.34 -14.11 -16.23
N THR A 241 0.45 -13.12 -15.33
CA THR A 241 -0.49 -11.99 -15.29
C THR A 241 -0.22 -10.92 -16.34
N GLY A 242 0.90 -11.02 -17.06
CA GLY A 242 1.39 -9.96 -17.94
C GLY A 242 2.00 -8.78 -17.20
N VAL A 243 2.08 -8.82 -15.86
CA VAL A 243 2.71 -7.79 -15.03
C VAL A 243 3.75 -8.46 -14.12
N PRO A 244 4.96 -8.76 -14.62
CA PRO A 244 6.01 -9.40 -13.84
C PRO A 244 6.66 -8.41 -12.86
N TYR A 245 5.90 -7.99 -11.85
CA TYR A 245 6.29 -6.99 -10.87
C TYR A 245 6.34 -7.61 -9.48
N PHE A 246 7.52 -7.56 -8.85
CA PHE A 246 7.80 -8.22 -7.57
C PHE A 246 8.11 -7.18 -6.50
N ASP A 247 7.11 -6.77 -5.72
CA ASP A 247 7.29 -5.95 -4.51
C ASP A 247 7.64 -6.84 -3.31
N LEU A 248 8.93 -7.02 -3.09
CA LEU A 248 9.51 -7.88 -2.07
C LEU A 248 9.77 -7.07 -0.79
N SER A 249 9.08 -7.41 0.29
CA SER A 249 9.35 -6.82 1.59
C SER A 249 10.63 -7.40 2.18
N LEU A 250 11.84 -6.90 1.84
CA LEU A 250 13.12 -7.47 2.31
C LEU A 250 13.59 -6.89 3.65
N GLN A 251 13.28 -5.63 3.96
CA GLN A 251 13.49 -4.92 5.24
C GLN A 251 14.96 -4.75 5.66
N HIS A 252 15.82 -5.74 5.45
CA HIS A 252 17.27 -5.68 5.58
C HIS A 252 17.90 -6.87 4.83
N VAL A 253 19.24 -6.99 4.80
CA VAL A 253 19.95 -8.10 4.13
C VAL A 253 20.93 -8.84 5.03
N SER A 254 21.49 -8.16 6.03
CA SER A 254 22.33 -8.78 7.06
C SER A 254 21.57 -9.87 7.81
N LYS A 255 22.15 -11.08 7.85
CA LYS A 255 21.56 -12.25 8.49
C LYS A 255 21.43 -12.12 10.01
N PRO A 256 22.46 -11.65 10.76
CA PRO A 256 22.29 -11.33 12.18
C PRO A 256 21.16 -10.34 12.43
N LEU A 257 21.08 -9.25 11.66
CA LEU A 257 20.09 -8.21 11.87
C LEU A 257 18.69 -8.69 11.51
N LEU A 258 18.51 -9.39 10.38
CA LEU A 258 17.23 -10.00 10.00
C LEU A 258 16.71 -10.97 11.06
N ARG A 259 17.58 -11.80 11.66
CA ARG A 259 17.19 -12.65 12.79
C ARG A 259 16.72 -11.84 13.99
N ARG A 260 17.40 -10.75 14.30
CA ARG A 260 17.01 -9.81 15.37
C ARG A 260 15.68 -9.10 15.06
N MET A 261 15.40 -8.83 13.80
CA MET A 261 14.10 -8.36 13.30
C MET A 261 13.03 -9.47 13.25
N ARG A 262 13.35 -10.70 13.67
CA ARG A 262 12.49 -11.89 13.57
C ARG A 262 12.03 -12.18 12.13
N ARG A 263 12.92 -11.94 11.18
CA ARG A 263 12.68 -12.17 9.75
C ARG A 263 13.48 -13.34 9.21
N TRP A 264 13.00 -13.86 8.09
CA TRP A 264 13.65 -14.94 7.36
C TRP A 264 14.52 -14.36 6.25
N GLY A 265 15.61 -15.05 5.95
CA GLY A 265 16.45 -14.78 4.78
C GLY A 265 17.78 -14.12 5.13
N ASP A 266 18.50 -13.77 4.07
CA ASP A 266 19.77 -13.08 4.05
C ASP A 266 20.04 -12.58 2.62
N GLY A 267 20.99 -11.65 2.46
CA GLY A 267 21.30 -11.04 1.16
C GLY A 267 21.63 -12.04 0.06
N GLU A 268 22.38 -13.11 0.37
CA GLU A 268 22.73 -14.15 -0.61
C GLU A 268 21.48 -14.88 -1.13
N ARG A 269 20.56 -15.26 -0.23
CA ARG A 269 19.29 -15.90 -0.61
C ARG A 269 18.42 -14.99 -1.45
N PHE A 270 18.34 -13.72 -1.09
CA PHE A 270 17.54 -12.73 -1.81
C PHE A 270 18.12 -12.48 -3.21
N LEU A 271 19.44 -12.27 -3.33
CA LEU A 271 20.12 -12.11 -4.62
C LEU A 271 19.91 -13.31 -5.52
N ARG A 272 20.06 -14.53 -4.99
CA ARG A 272 19.82 -15.75 -5.77
C ARG A 272 18.39 -15.79 -6.28
N ARG A 273 17.40 -15.48 -5.43
CA ARG A 273 16.00 -15.50 -5.84
C ARG A 273 15.68 -14.45 -6.91
N ILE A 274 16.18 -13.22 -6.75
CA ILE A 274 16.03 -12.15 -7.76
C ILE A 274 16.68 -12.58 -9.08
N THR A 275 17.89 -13.16 -9.00
CA THR A 275 18.62 -13.67 -10.16
C THR A 275 17.83 -14.78 -10.87
N ASP A 276 17.29 -15.75 -10.12
CA ASP A 276 16.48 -16.83 -10.69
C ASP A 276 15.24 -16.27 -11.42
N ILE A 277 14.56 -15.28 -10.84
CA ILE A 277 13.39 -14.64 -11.45
C ILE A 277 13.79 -13.91 -12.73
N ARG A 278 14.87 -13.11 -12.73
CA ARG A 278 15.35 -12.42 -13.94
C ARG A 278 15.77 -13.37 -15.07
N HIS A 279 16.28 -14.56 -14.74
CA HIS A 279 16.57 -15.58 -15.76
C HIS A 279 15.30 -16.16 -16.38
N ARG A 280 14.21 -16.25 -15.62
CA ARG A 280 12.91 -16.74 -16.10
C ARG A 280 12.16 -15.66 -16.88
N GLU A 281 12.13 -14.45 -16.35
CA GLU A 281 11.44 -13.29 -16.91
C GLU A 281 12.38 -12.06 -16.90
N PRO A 282 13.09 -11.81 -18.01
CA PRO A 282 14.03 -10.70 -18.11
C PRO A 282 13.38 -9.32 -17.96
N SER A 283 12.08 -9.17 -18.26
CA SER A 283 11.37 -7.89 -18.10
C SER A 283 10.85 -7.66 -16.67
N ALA A 284 11.17 -8.55 -15.73
CA ALA A 284 10.67 -8.46 -14.37
C ALA A 284 11.19 -7.21 -13.64
N ALA A 285 10.26 -6.41 -13.10
CA ALA A 285 10.56 -5.28 -12.25
C ALA A 285 10.54 -5.69 -10.78
N PHE A 286 11.50 -5.19 -10.01
CA PHE A 286 11.63 -5.48 -8.59
C PHE A 286 11.54 -4.21 -7.76
N ARG A 287 10.72 -4.29 -6.73
CA ARG A 287 10.62 -3.27 -5.70
C ARG A 287 10.95 -3.87 -4.34
N SER A 288 11.60 -3.10 -3.48
CA SER A 288 11.81 -3.48 -2.07
C SER A 288 11.77 -2.27 -1.15
N ASN A 289 11.65 -2.53 0.15
CA ASN A 289 11.79 -1.53 1.20
C ASN A 289 12.81 -2.01 2.23
N PHE A 290 13.59 -1.09 2.78
CA PHE A 290 14.61 -1.35 3.80
C PHE A 290 14.47 -0.41 4.99
N ILE A 291 14.71 -0.95 6.18
CA ILE A 291 14.73 -0.23 7.45
C ILE A 291 16.19 -0.06 7.86
N VAL A 292 16.60 1.18 8.06
CA VAL A 292 17.94 1.57 8.47
C VAL A 292 17.90 2.05 9.92
N GLY A 293 18.88 1.64 10.73
CA GLY A 293 18.98 2.02 12.13
C GLY A 293 18.23 1.11 13.08
N TYR A 294 17.90 -0.12 12.66
CA TYR A 294 17.27 -1.09 13.57
C TYR A 294 18.17 -1.33 14.80
N PRO A 295 17.63 -1.47 16.03
CA PRO A 295 18.44 -1.58 17.23
C PRO A 295 19.50 -2.69 17.13
N GLY A 296 20.76 -2.31 17.25
CA GLY A 296 21.93 -3.19 17.12
C GLY A 296 22.55 -3.27 15.72
N GLU A 297 22.10 -2.48 14.75
CA GLU A 297 22.69 -2.39 13.40
C GLU A 297 24.13 -1.84 13.45
N THR A 298 25.07 -2.62 12.92
CA THR A 298 26.50 -2.27 12.87
C THR A 298 26.89 -1.66 11.52
N GLU A 299 28.12 -1.14 11.42
CA GLU A 299 28.69 -0.66 10.15
C GLU A 299 28.77 -1.77 9.10
N GLU A 300 29.23 -2.97 9.50
CA GLU A 300 29.25 -4.17 8.64
C GLU A 300 27.86 -4.57 8.12
N ASP A 301 26.80 -4.38 8.90
CA ASP A 301 25.44 -4.66 8.45
C ASP A 301 25.00 -3.69 7.34
N HIS A 302 25.38 -2.41 7.47
CA HIS A 302 25.11 -1.36 6.49
C HIS A 302 25.95 -1.55 5.22
N ASP A 303 27.23 -1.92 5.34
CA ASP A 303 28.09 -2.25 4.20
C ASP A 303 27.52 -3.42 3.38
N GLN A 304 26.98 -4.45 4.06
CA GLN A 304 26.29 -5.55 3.39
C GLN A 304 25.02 -5.07 2.65
N LEU A 305 24.31 -4.07 3.19
CA LEU A 305 23.14 -3.49 2.53
C LEU A 305 23.53 -2.70 1.28
N LEU A 306 24.56 -1.85 1.36
CA LEU A 306 25.11 -1.14 0.21
C LEU A 306 25.54 -2.12 -0.90
N ALA A 307 26.35 -3.12 -0.55
CA ALA A 307 26.80 -4.13 -1.51
C ALA A 307 25.64 -4.94 -2.10
N PHE A 308 24.59 -5.21 -1.32
CA PHE A 308 23.39 -5.86 -1.83
C PHE A 308 22.63 -4.97 -2.81
N VAL A 309 22.38 -3.71 -2.49
CA VAL A 309 21.64 -2.78 -3.39
C VAL A 309 22.39 -2.65 -4.71
N GLU A 310 23.70 -2.47 -4.65
CA GLU A 310 24.57 -2.44 -5.83
C GLU A 310 24.51 -3.74 -6.64
N ALA A 311 24.54 -4.92 -6.02
CA ALA A 311 24.47 -6.19 -6.73
C ALA A 311 23.06 -6.52 -7.25
N ALA A 312 22.03 -6.19 -6.48
CA ALA A 312 20.64 -6.52 -6.74
C ALA A 312 20.06 -5.67 -7.85
N GLN A 313 20.54 -4.42 -8.03
CA GLN A 313 20.13 -3.57 -9.14
C GLN A 313 18.61 -3.44 -9.25
N LEU A 314 17.94 -3.25 -8.12
CA LEU A 314 16.48 -3.20 -8.03
C LEU A 314 15.94 -1.95 -8.73
N ASP A 315 14.79 -2.07 -9.37
CA ASP A 315 14.13 -0.98 -10.09
C ASP A 315 13.67 0.11 -9.12
N TRP A 316 13.15 -0.30 -7.96
CA TRP A 316 12.58 0.60 -6.96
C TRP A 316 13.01 0.19 -5.55
N CYS A 317 13.59 1.13 -4.78
CA CYS A 317 13.83 0.91 -3.35
C CYS A 317 13.32 2.06 -2.49
N GLY A 318 12.54 1.73 -1.46
CA GLY A 318 12.25 2.64 -0.36
C GLY A 318 13.22 2.42 0.80
N PHE A 319 13.78 3.50 1.36
CA PHE A 319 14.61 3.45 2.56
C PHE A 319 14.00 4.29 3.67
N PHE A 320 13.77 3.64 4.81
CA PHE A 320 13.08 4.22 5.96
C PHE A 320 13.97 4.14 7.19
N ALA A 321 14.03 5.22 7.98
CA ALA A 321 14.62 5.14 9.32
C ALA A 321 13.76 4.21 10.18
N TYR A 322 14.41 3.43 11.05
CA TYR A 322 13.71 2.72 12.10
C TYR A 322 12.97 3.73 12.99
N SER A 323 11.65 3.58 13.08
CA SER A 323 10.86 4.26 14.09
C SER A 323 10.53 3.29 15.24
N PRO A 324 10.82 3.64 16.50
CA PRO A 324 10.42 2.86 17.66
C PRO A 324 8.91 2.96 17.90
N GLU A 325 8.24 1.81 17.81
CA GLU A 325 6.79 1.73 17.96
C GLU A 325 6.40 1.03 19.27
N GLU A 326 5.50 1.65 20.03
CA GLU A 326 5.05 1.09 21.30
C GLU A 326 4.41 -0.29 21.14
N GLY A 327 4.76 -1.20 22.05
CA GLY A 327 4.30 -2.59 22.04
C GLY A 327 5.03 -3.51 21.06
N THR A 328 6.04 -3.01 20.33
CA THR A 328 6.87 -3.83 19.45
C THR A 328 8.06 -4.44 20.17
N TYR A 329 8.52 -5.61 19.70
CA TYR A 329 9.70 -6.27 20.24
C TYR A 329 10.97 -5.42 20.11
N ALA A 330 11.08 -4.66 19.03
CA ALA A 330 12.25 -3.82 18.75
C ALA A 330 12.42 -2.69 19.78
N MET A 331 11.33 -2.21 20.40
CA MET A 331 11.38 -1.19 21.46
C MET A 331 12.09 -1.68 22.73
N GLU A 332 12.05 -3.00 22.99
CA GLU A 332 12.68 -3.63 24.16
C GLU A 332 14.18 -3.94 23.93
N LEU A 333 14.70 -3.70 22.73
CA LEU A 333 16.06 -4.05 22.36
C LEU A 333 17.04 -2.93 22.71
N ASP A 334 18.19 -3.32 23.25
CA ASP A 334 19.35 -2.44 23.36
C ASP A 334 19.97 -2.13 21.98
N GLY A 335 20.86 -1.12 21.96
CA GLY A 335 21.65 -0.76 20.78
C GLY A 335 20.93 0.20 19.84
N ALA A 336 20.14 1.13 20.39
CA ALA A 336 19.53 2.20 19.60
C ALA A 336 20.59 2.97 18.80
N ILE A 337 20.29 3.23 17.53
CA ILE A 337 21.17 3.94 16.61
C ILE A 337 20.83 5.43 16.66
N ALA A 338 21.86 6.28 16.67
CA ALA A 338 21.66 7.73 16.71
C ALA A 338 20.95 8.21 15.43
N PRO A 339 19.98 9.15 15.52
CA PRO A 339 19.29 9.68 14.35
C PRO A 339 20.21 10.28 13.29
N THR A 340 21.32 10.90 13.70
CA THR A 340 22.33 11.43 12.77
C THR A 340 22.94 10.33 11.91
N LEU A 341 23.31 9.19 12.52
CA LEU A 341 23.87 8.05 11.80
C LEU A 341 22.83 7.38 10.89
N MET A 342 21.56 7.32 11.32
CA MET A 342 20.47 6.84 10.45
C MET A 342 20.32 7.73 9.21
N HIS A 343 20.36 9.06 9.37
CA HIS A 343 20.27 9.99 8.23
C HIS A 343 21.47 9.89 7.29
N GLU A 344 22.68 9.72 7.81
CA GLU A 344 23.89 9.50 7.00
C GLU A 344 23.74 8.23 6.13
N ARG A 345 23.40 7.10 6.76
CA ARG A 345 23.17 5.82 6.07
C ARG A 345 22.04 5.89 5.03
N LEU A 346 20.95 6.58 5.35
CA LEU A 346 19.84 6.79 4.43
C LEU A 346 20.26 7.64 3.22
N ALA A 347 21.08 8.67 3.42
CA ALA A 347 21.57 9.50 2.33
C ALA A 347 22.45 8.69 1.36
N GLU A 348 23.37 7.87 1.88
CA GLU A 348 24.22 6.99 1.07
C GLU A 348 23.40 6.00 0.24
N LEU A 349 22.41 5.35 0.85
CA LEU A 349 21.55 4.37 0.17
C LEU A 349 20.66 5.02 -0.90
N ARG A 350 20.14 6.23 -0.63
CA ARG A 350 19.32 6.98 -1.58
C ARG A 350 20.14 7.43 -2.78
N GLU A 351 21.31 8.02 -2.56
CA GLU A 351 22.20 8.42 -3.65
C GLU A 351 22.55 7.24 -4.57
N MET A 352 22.90 6.08 -3.99
CA MET A 352 23.16 4.87 -4.76
C MET A 352 21.92 4.38 -5.55
N GLN A 353 20.74 4.38 -4.92
CA GLN A 353 19.53 3.92 -5.59
C GLN A 353 19.07 4.89 -6.69
N ASP A 354 19.24 6.20 -6.52
CA ASP A 354 18.89 7.20 -7.52
C ASP A 354 19.69 6.96 -8.80
N ASP A 355 21.00 6.70 -8.68
CA ASP A 355 21.88 6.34 -9.80
C ASP A 355 21.47 5.01 -10.47
N ILE A 356 21.12 3.99 -9.68
CA ILE A 356 20.64 2.70 -10.20
C ILE A 356 19.34 2.89 -10.97
N THR A 357 18.38 3.61 -10.40
CA THR A 357 17.06 3.86 -10.99
C THR A 357 17.24 4.62 -12.30
N ALA A 358 17.93 5.76 -12.28
CA ALA A 358 18.16 6.58 -13.46
C ALA A 358 18.76 5.78 -14.62
N ARG A 359 19.85 5.01 -14.38
CA ARG A 359 20.45 4.18 -15.43
C ARG A 359 19.49 3.10 -15.96
N ARG A 360 18.69 2.48 -15.09
CA ARG A 360 17.68 1.48 -15.52
C ARG A 360 16.56 2.10 -16.35
N ARG A 361 16.23 3.37 -16.12
CA ARG A 361 15.30 4.13 -16.95
C ARG A 361 15.94 4.51 -18.28
N ASP A 362 17.19 4.96 -18.28
CA ASP A 362 17.95 5.24 -19.51
C ASP A 362 18.06 4.02 -20.44
N GLU A 363 18.22 2.82 -19.87
CA GLU A 363 18.26 1.56 -20.61
C GLU A 363 16.98 1.30 -21.44
N LEU A 364 15.85 1.91 -21.10
CA LEU A 364 14.59 1.82 -21.85
C LEU A 364 14.49 2.80 -23.02
N ILE A 365 15.38 3.79 -23.12
CA ILE A 365 15.30 4.80 -24.17
C ILE A 365 15.45 4.13 -25.55
N GLY A 366 14.47 4.38 -26.41
CA GLY A 366 14.37 3.82 -27.74
C GLY A 366 13.51 2.55 -27.84
N GLU A 367 13.14 1.94 -26.71
CA GLU A 367 12.24 0.79 -26.67
C GLU A 367 10.78 1.20 -26.91
N THR A 368 9.98 0.24 -27.40
CA THR A 368 8.54 0.38 -27.53
C THR A 368 7.88 -0.40 -26.41
N VAL A 369 7.07 0.27 -25.60
CA VAL A 369 6.42 -0.30 -24.42
C VAL A 369 4.91 -0.10 -24.49
N THR A 370 4.16 -1.04 -23.93
CA THR A 370 2.73 -0.89 -23.71
C THR A 370 2.49 -0.13 -22.40
N VAL A 371 1.69 0.93 -22.46
CA VAL A 371 1.33 1.75 -21.30
C VAL A 371 -0.19 1.85 -21.14
N LEU A 372 -0.64 1.90 -19.89
CA LEU A 372 -2.00 2.27 -19.50
C LEU A 372 -2.04 3.76 -19.17
N VAL A 373 -2.89 4.53 -19.86
CA VAL A 373 -3.02 5.97 -19.59
C VAL A 373 -3.91 6.19 -18.37
N ASP A 374 -3.32 6.71 -17.30
CA ASP A 374 -3.97 6.93 -16.01
C ASP A 374 -4.70 8.27 -15.96
N SER A 375 -4.06 9.31 -16.49
CA SER A 375 -4.57 10.69 -16.51
C SER A 375 -4.13 11.38 -17.82
N PRO A 376 -4.72 12.53 -18.20
CA PRO A 376 -4.29 13.25 -19.39
C PRO A 376 -2.80 13.65 -19.32
N GLY A 377 -1.96 12.97 -20.09
CA GLY A 377 -0.52 13.22 -20.16
C GLY A 377 0.34 12.28 -19.32
N GLU A 378 -0.27 11.42 -18.49
CA GLU A 378 0.44 10.46 -17.64
C GLU A 378 -0.06 9.03 -17.89
N ALA A 379 0.89 8.13 -18.04
CA ALA A 379 0.65 6.70 -18.20
C ALA A 379 1.63 5.89 -17.36
N ARG A 380 1.39 4.58 -17.28
CA ARG A 380 2.30 3.62 -16.63
C ARG A 380 2.45 2.36 -17.47
N SER A 381 3.64 1.79 -17.44
CA SER A 381 3.90 0.46 -17.97
C SER A 381 3.67 -0.59 -16.88
N THR A 382 4.04 -1.84 -17.18
CA THR A 382 4.04 -2.93 -16.18
C THR A 382 5.08 -2.73 -15.09
N ARG A 383 6.06 -1.83 -15.28
CA ARG A 383 7.17 -1.59 -14.34
C ARG A 383 6.84 -0.58 -13.24
N GLU A 384 5.76 0.21 -13.36
CA GLU A 384 5.37 1.23 -12.38
C GLU A 384 4.07 0.84 -11.66
N ALA A 385 4.13 0.71 -10.33
CA ALA A 385 2.92 0.61 -9.52
C ALA A 385 2.20 1.96 -9.44
N PRO A 386 0.85 1.98 -9.51
CA PRO A 386 0.09 3.23 -9.41
C PRO A 386 0.40 3.95 -8.10
N GLU A 387 0.50 5.29 -8.15
CA GLU A 387 0.70 6.21 -7.01
C GLU A 387 1.98 6.00 -6.16
N ILE A 388 2.84 5.04 -6.52
CA ILE A 388 3.98 4.62 -5.67
C ILE A 388 5.32 4.82 -6.39
N ASP A 389 5.40 4.39 -7.65
CA ASP A 389 6.63 4.45 -8.44
C ASP A 389 6.60 5.68 -9.39
N GLY A 390 7.50 5.73 -10.37
CA GLY A 390 7.51 6.80 -11.38
C GLY A 390 6.34 6.75 -12.37
N VAL A 391 6.33 7.69 -13.31
CA VAL A 391 5.35 7.78 -14.39
C VAL A 391 6.00 7.72 -15.77
N VAL A 392 5.17 7.52 -16.79
CA VAL A 392 5.52 7.70 -18.20
C VAL A 392 4.72 8.88 -18.74
N GLU A 393 5.40 10.00 -18.99
CA GLU A 393 4.81 11.16 -19.64
C GLU A 393 4.49 10.81 -21.11
N VAL A 394 3.26 11.05 -21.52
CA VAL A 394 2.74 10.73 -22.85
C VAL A 394 1.97 11.90 -23.44
N PRO A 395 1.69 11.93 -24.75
CA PRO A 395 0.84 12.97 -25.33
C PRO A 395 -0.56 12.97 -24.69
N SER A 396 -1.03 14.14 -24.28
CA SER A 396 -2.36 14.33 -23.67
C SER A 396 -3.55 14.01 -24.59
N SER A 397 -3.28 13.73 -25.88
CA SER A 397 -4.26 13.24 -26.85
C SER A 397 -4.58 11.75 -26.70
N LEU A 398 -3.76 10.97 -25.98
CA LEU A 398 -4.04 9.57 -25.72
C LEU A 398 -5.24 9.43 -24.77
N ALA A 399 -6.04 8.38 -24.98
CA ALA A 399 -7.28 8.21 -24.26
C ALA A 399 -7.03 7.59 -22.88
N VAL A 400 -7.48 8.28 -21.83
CA VAL A 400 -7.45 7.77 -20.44
C VAL A 400 -8.21 6.44 -20.35
N GLY A 401 -7.63 5.47 -19.66
CA GLY A 401 -8.19 4.14 -19.49
C GLY A 401 -7.97 3.19 -20.66
N GLN A 402 -7.12 3.55 -21.62
CA GLN A 402 -6.75 2.69 -22.74
C GLN A 402 -5.27 2.33 -22.73
N PHE A 403 -4.97 1.17 -23.31
CA PHE A 403 -3.61 0.72 -23.56
C PHE A 403 -3.10 1.29 -24.89
N HIS A 404 -1.88 1.82 -24.87
CA HIS A 404 -1.20 2.34 -26.05
C HIS A 404 0.23 1.79 -26.13
N GLU A 405 0.69 1.51 -27.34
CA GLU A 405 2.12 1.32 -27.60
C GLU A 405 2.76 2.69 -27.82
N VAL A 406 3.79 2.99 -27.04
CA VAL A 406 4.54 4.24 -27.09
C VAL A 406 6.02 3.95 -27.18
N ARG A 407 6.78 4.87 -27.77
CA ARG A 407 8.24 4.76 -27.82
C ARG A 407 8.86 5.67 -26.77
N ILE A 408 9.69 5.12 -25.90
CA ILE A 408 10.44 5.91 -24.93
C ILE A 408 11.50 6.72 -25.66
N VAL A 409 11.51 8.03 -25.45
CA VAL A 409 12.43 8.97 -26.13
C VAL A 409 13.40 9.64 -25.16
N ASP A 410 13.05 9.72 -23.88
CA ASP A 410 13.88 10.33 -22.85
C ASP A 410 13.55 9.74 -21.46
N ALA A 411 14.41 10.01 -20.47
CA ALA A 411 14.20 9.67 -19.07
C ALA A 411 14.65 10.84 -18.17
N MET A 412 13.86 11.13 -17.14
CA MET A 412 14.13 12.17 -16.15
C MET A 412 14.11 11.57 -14.75
N GLY A 413 15.26 11.06 -14.30
CA GLY A 413 15.35 10.36 -13.02
C GLY A 413 14.49 9.09 -13.01
N PRO A 414 13.44 8.99 -12.17
CA PRO A 414 12.53 7.85 -12.15
C PRO A 414 11.46 7.89 -13.26
N ASP A 415 11.24 9.02 -13.91
CA ASP A 415 10.17 9.20 -14.88
C ASP A 415 10.66 9.01 -16.32
N LEU A 416 9.78 8.55 -17.21
CA LEU A 416 10.07 8.40 -18.64
C LEU A 416 9.26 9.40 -19.45
N VAL A 417 9.78 9.76 -20.61
CA VAL A 417 9.04 10.51 -21.63
C VAL A 417 8.88 9.64 -22.86
N ALA A 418 7.66 9.56 -23.38
CA ALA A 418 7.35 8.74 -24.53
C ALA A 418 6.53 9.50 -25.58
N ASP A 419 6.82 9.20 -26.84
CA ASP A 419 6.03 9.67 -27.98
C ASP A 419 5.06 8.58 -28.47
N SER A 420 3.90 8.99 -28.98
CA SER A 420 3.02 8.09 -29.69
C SER A 420 3.67 7.61 -31.00
N LEU A 421 3.51 6.33 -31.31
CA LEU A 421 4.04 5.72 -32.54
C LEU A 421 3.48 6.31 -33.84
#